data_AF-A0A954I3M7-F1
#
_entry.id   AF-A0A954I3M7-F1
#
_cell.length_a   1.000
_cell.length_b   1.000
_cell.length_c   1.000
_cell.angle_alpha   90.00
_cell.angle_beta   90.00
_cell.angle_gamma   90.00
#
_symmetry.space_group_name_H-M   'P 1'
#
loop_
_entity.id
_entity.type
_entity.pdbx_description
1 polymer ?
#
loop_
_entity_poly.entity_id
_entity_poly.type
_entity_poly.pdbx_seq_one_letter_code
_entity_poly.pdbx_strand_id
1 'polypeptide(L)'
;MGRFDAAWSQATHGGHAFDVFAPTDHPHGAVLWLHGYDQRPIRGRALFEAAFAEQNLLVVCPTGGQNWWLNDAVDGFEPPLTPARLVVDLLPEWIKQEWRLTSPRIALAGIGMGGQGAINLGLRHARRFPVVAAISPDIDFHQWYGRGTPLDRIFTSTEAARQQTATLHLHP
;
A
#
# COMPACT_ATOMS: atom_id res chain seq x y z
N MET A 1 28.60 11.37 4.07
CA MET A 1 27.48 10.41 4.19
C MET A 1 26.78 10.75 5.49
N GLY A 2 25.73 11.58 5.41
CA GLY A 2 25.04 12.10 6.59
C GLY A 2 24.32 11.00 7.32
N ARG A 3 24.46 10.96 8.64
CA ARG A 3 23.72 10.06 9.52
C ARG A 3 22.30 10.63 9.60
N PHE A 4 21.35 9.97 8.94
CA PHE A 4 19.95 10.35 9.01
C PHE A 4 19.37 9.78 10.32
N ASP A 5 18.98 10.65 11.25
CA ASP A 5 18.28 10.25 12.49
C ASP A 5 16.78 9.98 12.21
N ALA A 6 16.50 9.27 11.12
CA ALA A 6 15.18 8.73 10.83
C ALA A 6 15.07 7.33 11.43
N ALA A 7 14.08 7.13 12.31
CA ALA A 7 13.92 5.89 13.04
C ALA A 7 12.79 5.06 12.45
N TRP A 8 13.08 3.79 12.18
CA TRP A 8 12.04 2.81 11.96
C TRP A 8 11.42 2.40 13.28
N SER A 9 10.10 2.45 13.35
CA SER A 9 9.32 1.88 14.44
C SER A 9 8.25 0.94 13.90
N GLN A 10 7.59 0.23 14.79
CA GLN A 10 6.42 -0.57 14.47
C GLN A 10 5.23 0.04 15.23
N ALA A 11 4.10 0.15 14.56
CA ALA A 11 2.86 0.63 15.15
C ALA A 11 1.72 -0.37 14.86
N THR A 12 0.66 -0.26 15.65
CA THR A 12 -0.55 -1.06 15.48
C THR A 12 -1.76 -0.13 15.53
N HIS A 13 -2.68 -0.29 14.58
CA HIS A 13 -3.95 0.43 14.58
C HIS A 13 -5.06 -0.47 14.05
N GLY A 14 -6.22 -0.49 14.71
CA GLY A 14 -7.34 -1.37 14.36
C GLY A 14 -6.97 -2.87 14.31
N GLY A 15 -6.00 -3.32 15.11
CA GLY A 15 -5.54 -4.71 15.15
C GLY A 15 -4.49 -5.08 14.09
N HIS A 16 -4.10 -4.16 13.21
CA HIS A 16 -3.10 -4.40 12.16
C HIS A 16 -1.78 -3.71 12.47
N ALA A 17 -0.69 -4.47 12.38
CA ALA A 17 0.66 -3.97 12.55
C ALA A 17 1.26 -3.48 11.23
N PHE A 18 2.04 -2.41 11.32
CA PHE A 18 2.73 -1.82 10.19
C PHE A 18 4.04 -1.17 10.63
N ASP A 19 4.98 -1.14 9.68
CA ASP A 19 6.26 -0.46 9.88
C ASP A 19 6.12 1.03 9.55
N VAL A 20 6.78 1.87 10.34
CA VAL A 20 6.77 3.33 10.16
C VAL A 20 8.21 3.82 10.06
N PHE A 21 8.53 4.49 8.96
CA PHE A 21 9.72 5.34 8.85
C PHE A 21 9.29 6.77 9.13
N ALA A 22 9.77 7.30 10.25
CA ALA A 22 9.45 8.66 10.67
C ALA A 22 10.69 9.56 10.51
N PRO A 23 10.57 10.72 9.85
CA PRO A 23 11.59 11.76 9.92
C PRO A 23 11.60 12.40 11.31
N THR A 24 12.69 13.12 11.61
CA THR A 24 12.84 13.82 12.90
C THR A 24 11.93 15.05 13.02
N ASP A 25 11.76 15.78 11.92
CA ASP A 25 10.88 16.94 11.83
C ASP A 25 9.44 16.54 11.44
N HIS A 26 8.50 17.47 11.55
CA HIS A 26 7.15 17.22 11.06
C HIS A 26 7.18 16.93 9.55
N PRO A 27 6.65 15.77 9.09
CA PRO A 27 6.74 15.36 7.69
C PRO A 27 5.96 16.31 6.76
N HIS A 28 6.47 16.50 5.54
CA HIS A 28 5.78 17.25 4.48
C HIS A 28 4.59 16.48 3.90
N GLY A 29 4.65 15.16 3.95
CA GLY A 29 3.62 14.25 3.47
C GLY A 29 3.90 12.82 3.90
N ALA A 30 2.96 11.93 3.58
CA ALA A 30 3.04 10.52 3.90
C ALA A 30 3.00 9.66 2.63
N VAL A 31 3.69 8.54 2.65
CA VAL A 31 3.64 7.49 1.63
C VAL A 31 3.13 6.22 2.28
N LEU A 32 2.02 5.69 1.77
CA LEU A 32 1.60 4.31 2.07
C LEU A 32 2.36 3.38 1.11
N TRP A 33 3.35 2.65 1.63
CA TRP A 33 4.16 1.74 0.84
C TRP A 33 3.61 0.31 0.90
N LEU A 34 3.12 -0.17 -0.24
CA LEU A 34 2.50 -1.48 -0.39
C LEU A 34 3.54 -2.50 -0.84
N HIS A 35 3.73 -3.55 -0.04
CA HIS A 35 4.68 -4.61 -0.35
C HIS A 35 4.25 -5.45 -1.56
N GLY A 36 5.25 -6.07 -2.21
CA GLY A 36 5.04 -7.02 -3.30
C GLY A 36 4.64 -8.41 -2.83
N TYR A 37 4.53 -9.34 -3.78
CA TYR A 37 4.12 -10.73 -3.53
C TYR A 37 5.07 -11.49 -2.59
N ASP A 38 6.37 -11.14 -2.61
CA ASP A 38 7.40 -11.71 -1.74
C ASP A 38 7.40 -11.10 -0.31
N GLN A 39 6.55 -10.10 -0.06
CA GLN A 39 6.38 -9.41 1.21
C GLN A 39 7.66 -8.81 1.78
N ARG A 40 8.67 -8.54 0.93
CA ARG A 40 9.92 -7.98 1.40
C ARG A 40 9.71 -6.56 1.92
N PRO A 41 10.21 -6.24 3.12
CA PRO A 41 10.10 -4.90 3.67
C PRO A 41 10.97 -3.92 2.85
N ILE A 42 10.53 -2.66 2.81
CA ILE A 42 11.33 -1.55 2.27
C ILE A 42 12.40 -1.08 3.27
N ARG A 43 12.21 -1.41 4.56
CA ARG A 43 13.21 -1.25 5.63
C ARG A 43 14.54 -1.92 5.24
N GLY A 44 15.64 -1.21 5.45
CA GLY A 44 17.00 -1.63 5.10
C GLY A 44 17.39 -1.34 3.64
N ARG A 45 16.53 -0.67 2.86
CA ARG A 45 16.84 -0.28 1.47
C ARG A 45 17.38 1.16 1.44
N ALA A 46 18.69 1.30 1.63
CA ALA A 46 19.36 2.58 1.83
C ALA A 46 19.00 3.69 0.82
N LEU A 47 18.82 3.37 -0.47
CA LEU A 47 18.45 4.37 -1.48
C LEU A 47 17.03 4.93 -1.27
N PHE A 48 16.08 4.09 -0.88
CA PHE A 48 14.72 4.53 -0.57
C PHE A 48 14.70 5.31 0.74
N GLU A 49 15.37 4.83 1.79
CA GLU A 49 15.44 5.51 3.08
C GLU A 49 16.10 6.90 2.96
N ALA A 50 17.18 7.01 2.18
CA ALA A 50 17.82 8.29 1.90
C ALA A 50 16.86 9.25 1.18
N ALA A 51 16.12 8.77 0.18
CA ALA A 51 15.13 9.60 -0.52
C ALA A 51 13.97 10.03 0.39
N PHE A 52 13.46 9.15 1.25
CA PHE A 52 12.40 9.49 2.20
C PHE A 52 12.87 10.54 3.21
N ALA A 53 14.10 10.41 3.73
CA ALA A 53 14.69 11.36 4.65
C ALA A 53 14.94 12.72 3.98
N GLU A 54 15.55 12.72 2.79
CA GLU A 54 15.85 13.94 2.03
C GLU A 54 14.58 14.75 1.72
N GLN A 55 13.47 14.08 1.45
CA GLN A 55 12.18 14.72 1.16
C GLN A 55 11.32 14.97 2.41
N ASN A 56 11.80 14.59 3.60
CA ASN A 56 11.08 14.70 4.87
C ASN A 56 9.68 14.03 4.81
N LEU A 57 9.64 12.78 4.35
CA LEU A 57 8.40 12.02 4.18
C LEU A 57 8.22 10.99 5.30
N LEU A 58 6.98 10.89 5.81
CA LEU A 58 6.53 9.75 6.60
C LEU A 58 6.29 8.56 5.66
N VAL A 59 6.76 7.37 6.01
CA VAL A 59 6.42 6.15 5.26
C VAL A 59 5.75 5.14 6.17
N VAL A 60 4.59 4.66 5.77
CA VAL A 60 3.79 3.67 6.49
C VAL A 60 3.69 2.43 5.60
N CYS A 61 4.18 1.30 6.10
CA CYS A 61 4.28 0.05 5.36
C CYS A 61 3.35 -0.99 6.01
N PRO A 62 2.09 -1.11 5.55
CA PRO A 62 1.21 -2.17 6.02
C PRO A 62 1.76 -3.56 5.70
N THR A 63 1.42 -4.51 6.56
CA THR A 63 1.62 -5.95 6.33
C THR A 63 0.25 -6.61 6.13
N GLY A 64 0.15 -7.61 5.27
CA GLY A 64 -1.16 -8.24 5.02
C GLY A 64 -1.16 -9.52 4.20
N GLY A 65 0.00 -10.11 3.90
CA GLY A 65 0.03 -11.31 3.06
C GLY A 65 -0.23 -11.02 1.58
N GLN A 66 -0.38 -12.09 0.80
CA GLN A 66 -0.56 -12.04 -0.65
C GLN A 66 -2.04 -11.82 -1.01
N ASN A 67 -2.48 -10.56 -0.99
CA ASN A 67 -3.89 -10.18 -1.06
C ASN A 67 -4.24 -9.20 -2.19
N TRP A 68 -3.25 -8.79 -3.00
CA TRP A 68 -3.41 -7.81 -4.10
C TRP A 68 -4.03 -6.46 -3.72
N TRP A 69 -4.04 -6.15 -2.43
CA TRP A 69 -4.61 -4.93 -1.84
C TRP A 69 -6.06 -4.70 -2.27
N LEU A 70 -6.81 -5.81 -2.43
CA LEU A 70 -8.16 -5.83 -2.95
C LEU A 70 -9.20 -5.53 -1.86
N ASN A 71 -10.42 -5.24 -2.30
CA ASN A 71 -11.58 -5.04 -1.42
C ASN A 71 -12.40 -6.34 -1.28
N ASP A 72 -11.69 -7.46 -1.21
CA ASP A 72 -12.26 -8.80 -1.09
C ASP A 72 -11.92 -9.39 0.28
N ALA A 73 -12.73 -10.36 0.72
CA ALA A 73 -12.44 -11.10 1.94
C ALA A 73 -11.21 -11.99 1.70
N VAL A 74 -10.23 -11.90 2.58
CA VAL A 74 -8.98 -12.65 2.52
C VAL A 74 -8.56 -13.11 3.90
N ASP A 75 -7.77 -14.17 3.96
CA ASP A 75 -7.20 -14.67 5.22
C ASP A 75 -6.42 -13.55 5.93
N GLY A 76 -6.62 -13.41 7.25
CA GLY A 76 -5.96 -12.40 8.08
C GLY A 76 -6.66 -11.03 8.13
N PHE A 77 -7.83 -10.89 7.50
CA PHE A 77 -8.68 -9.70 7.58
C PHE A 77 -10.10 -10.09 7.97
N GLU A 78 -10.53 -9.65 9.16
CA GLU A 78 -11.90 -9.90 9.62
C GLU A 78 -12.88 -8.86 9.03
N PRO A 79 -13.98 -9.30 8.40
CA PRO A 79 -15.00 -8.39 7.90
C PRO A 79 -15.52 -7.45 9.02
N PRO A 80 -15.77 -6.17 8.70
CA PRO A 80 -15.86 -5.59 7.37
C PRO A 80 -14.54 -5.00 6.86
N LEU A 81 -13.40 -5.29 7.49
CA LEU A 81 -12.10 -4.81 7.05
C LEU A 81 -11.55 -5.67 5.91
N THR A 82 -10.91 -5.02 4.94
CA THR A 82 -10.26 -5.62 3.78
C THR A 82 -8.89 -4.98 3.61
N PRO A 83 -7.97 -5.59 2.85
CA PRO A 83 -6.69 -4.95 2.52
C PRO A 83 -6.86 -3.56 1.90
N ALA A 84 -7.83 -3.38 1.01
CA ALA A 84 -8.17 -2.07 0.46
C ALA A 84 -8.62 -1.08 1.54
N ARG A 85 -9.53 -1.48 2.44
CA ARG A 85 -10.02 -0.60 3.52
C ARG A 85 -8.95 -0.26 4.55
N LEU A 86 -8.01 -1.17 4.81
CA LEU A 86 -6.82 -0.87 5.61
C LEU A 86 -6.08 0.33 5.01
N VAL A 87 -5.80 0.30 3.71
CA VAL A 87 -5.04 1.36 3.01
C VAL A 87 -5.85 2.64 2.80
N VAL A 88 -7.14 2.53 2.50
CA VAL A 88 -7.97 3.67 2.06
C VAL A 88 -8.65 4.40 3.23
N ASP A 89 -8.91 3.71 4.34
CA ASP A 89 -9.64 4.25 5.48
C ASP A 89 -8.80 4.21 6.77
N LEU A 90 -8.32 3.03 7.17
CA LEU A 90 -7.73 2.84 8.50
C LEU A 90 -6.36 3.54 8.66
N LEU A 91 -5.44 3.37 7.72
CA LEU A 91 -4.12 4.01 7.79
C LEU A 91 -4.17 5.53 7.59
N PRO A 92 -4.96 6.09 6.65
CA PRO A 92 -5.11 7.53 6.55
C PRO A 92 -5.68 8.19 7.82
N GLU A 93 -6.60 7.51 8.52
CA GLU A 93 -7.11 8.02 9.80
C GLU A 93 -6.04 7.99 10.89
N TRP A 94 -5.24 6.92 10.98
CA TRP A 94 -4.08 6.87 11.87
C TRP A 94 -3.05 7.98 11.55
N ILE A 95 -2.70 8.16 10.28
CA ILE A 95 -1.78 9.22 9.81
C ILE A 95 -2.31 10.60 10.22
N LYS A 96 -3.62 10.83 10.10
CA LYS A 96 -4.25 12.09 10.51
C LYS A 96 -4.17 12.31 12.02
N GLN A 97 -4.42 11.28 12.82
CA GLN A 97 -4.43 11.36 14.29
C GLN A 97 -3.03 11.60 14.85
N GLU A 98 -2.03 10.83 14.38
CA GLU A 98 -0.67 10.88 14.90
C GLU A 98 0.18 12.01 14.29
N TRP A 99 -0.01 12.28 12.98
CA TRP A 99 0.88 13.17 12.21
C TRP A 99 0.18 14.39 11.62
N ARG A 100 -1.13 14.57 11.86
CA ARG A 100 -1.92 15.71 11.35
C ARG A 100 -1.83 15.88 9.82
N LEU A 101 -1.58 14.79 9.11
CA LEU A 101 -1.54 14.72 7.66
C LEU A 101 -2.86 14.16 7.11
N THR A 102 -3.37 14.78 6.05
CA THR A 102 -4.58 14.36 5.34
C THR A 102 -4.33 14.45 3.84
N SER A 103 -5.23 13.90 3.01
CA SER A 103 -5.27 14.25 1.58
C SER A 103 -5.20 15.78 1.39
N PRO A 104 -4.46 16.30 0.40
CA PRO A 104 -3.74 15.59 -0.68
C PRO A 104 -2.32 15.13 -0.34
N ARG A 105 -1.90 15.19 0.94
CA ARG A 105 -0.52 14.92 1.36
C ARG A 105 -0.23 13.44 1.66
N ILE A 106 -1.05 12.53 1.15
CA ILE A 106 -0.86 11.09 1.30
C ILE A 106 -0.76 10.49 -0.10
N ALA A 107 0.39 9.88 -0.40
CA ALA A 107 0.67 9.18 -1.65
C ALA A 107 0.57 7.67 -1.47
N LEU A 108 0.27 6.95 -2.55
CA LEU A 108 0.41 5.50 -2.62
C LEU A 108 1.68 5.13 -3.37
N ALA A 109 2.44 4.18 -2.85
CA ALA A 109 3.58 3.61 -3.55
C ALA A 109 3.59 2.09 -3.41
N GLY A 110 4.11 1.35 -4.38
CA GLY A 110 4.27 -0.10 -4.21
C GLY A 110 5.03 -0.80 -5.33
N ILE A 111 5.35 -2.07 -5.10
CA ILE A 111 6.10 -2.94 -6.03
C ILE A 111 5.34 -4.22 -6.36
N GLY A 112 5.37 -4.69 -7.62
CA GLY A 112 4.69 -5.93 -8.03
C GLY A 112 3.19 -5.88 -7.70
N MET A 113 2.74 -6.86 -6.91
CA MET A 113 1.42 -6.88 -6.26
C MET A 113 1.07 -5.55 -5.58
N GLY A 114 2.00 -4.94 -4.83
CA GLY A 114 1.78 -3.65 -4.18
C GLY A 114 1.70 -2.48 -5.15
N GLY A 115 2.44 -2.55 -6.27
CA GLY A 115 2.37 -1.55 -7.33
C GLY A 115 1.01 -1.57 -8.03
N GLN A 116 0.47 -2.77 -8.29
CA GLN A 116 -0.90 -2.92 -8.78
C GLN A 116 -1.91 -2.39 -7.75
N GLY A 117 -1.76 -2.72 -6.47
CA GLY A 117 -2.60 -2.19 -5.40
C GLY A 117 -2.61 -0.66 -5.37
N ALA A 118 -1.44 -0.04 -5.47
CA ALA A 118 -1.28 1.41 -5.47
C ALA A 118 -2.00 2.07 -6.65
N ILE A 119 -1.88 1.49 -7.87
CA ILE A 119 -2.60 1.96 -9.05
C ILE A 119 -4.12 1.76 -8.88
N ASN A 120 -4.56 0.57 -8.50
CA ASN A 120 -5.98 0.22 -8.40
C ASN A 120 -6.71 1.11 -7.40
N LEU A 121 -6.16 1.27 -6.20
CA LEU A 121 -6.72 2.12 -5.16
C LEU A 121 -6.59 3.60 -5.51
N GLY A 122 -5.45 4.02 -6.07
CA GLY A 122 -5.22 5.40 -6.48
C GLY A 122 -6.22 5.88 -7.52
N LEU A 123 -6.53 5.06 -8.53
CA LEU A 123 -7.54 5.40 -9.55
C LEU A 123 -8.96 5.47 -8.97
N ARG A 124 -9.33 4.52 -8.09
CA ARG A 124 -10.66 4.52 -7.44
C ARG A 124 -10.84 5.63 -6.40
N HIS A 125 -9.74 6.13 -5.85
CA HIS A 125 -9.72 7.12 -4.78
C HIS A 125 -8.83 8.33 -5.11
N ALA A 126 -8.84 8.79 -6.37
CA ALA A 126 -7.91 9.81 -6.87
C ALA A 126 -7.91 11.13 -6.08
N ARG A 127 -9.05 11.54 -5.52
CA ARG A 127 -9.13 12.73 -4.64
C ARG A 127 -8.47 12.53 -3.27
N ARG A 128 -8.34 11.29 -2.80
CA ARG A 128 -7.65 10.95 -1.55
C ARG A 128 -6.16 10.76 -1.79
N PHE A 129 -5.78 10.17 -2.92
CA PHE A 129 -4.40 9.83 -3.26
C PHE A 129 -4.01 10.41 -4.62
N PRO A 130 -3.65 11.70 -4.69
CA PRO A 130 -3.33 12.37 -5.95
C PRO A 130 -1.96 11.99 -6.52
N VAL A 131 -1.12 11.32 -5.74
CA VAL A 131 0.20 10.84 -6.16
C VAL A 131 0.27 9.33 -5.99
N VAL A 132 0.61 8.65 -7.08
CA VAL A 132 0.77 7.19 -7.13
C VAL A 132 2.11 6.86 -7.80
N ALA A 133 2.91 6.02 -7.15
CA ALA A 133 4.13 5.46 -7.71
C ALA A 133 4.07 3.93 -7.73
N ALA A 134 4.32 3.31 -8.89
CA ALA A 134 4.24 1.87 -9.03
C ALA A 134 5.51 1.32 -9.69
N ILE A 135 6.14 0.35 -9.04
CA ILE A 135 7.39 -0.25 -9.49
C ILE A 135 7.10 -1.67 -9.98
N SER A 136 7.34 -1.93 -11.26
CA SER A 136 7.07 -3.24 -11.89
C SER A 136 5.70 -3.83 -11.49
N PRO A 137 4.59 -3.08 -11.65
CA PRO A 137 3.29 -3.49 -11.11
C PRO A 137 2.73 -4.72 -11.85
N ASP A 138 2.15 -5.66 -11.09
CA ASP A 138 1.42 -6.81 -11.61
C ASP A 138 0.00 -6.40 -12.07
N ILE A 139 -0.10 -5.48 -13.04
CA ILE A 139 -1.37 -4.83 -13.46
C ILE A 139 -2.41 -5.88 -13.86
N ASP A 140 -2.00 -6.83 -14.71
CA ASP A 140 -2.83 -7.93 -15.18
C ASP A 140 -2.73 -9.15 -14.26
N PHE A 141 -2.90 -8.95 -12.95
CA PHE A 141 -2.76 -10.03 -11.96
C PHE A 141 -3.68 -11.23 -12.22
N HIS A 142 -4.79 -11.05 -12.94
CA HIS A 142 -5.68 -12.14 -13.34
C HIS A 142 -4.95 -13.25 -14.11
N GLN A 143 -3.82 -12.96 -14.78
CA GLN A 143 -2.98 -13.96 -15.44
C GLN A 143 -2.33 -14.97 -14.48
N TRP A 144 -2.29 -14.65 -13.18
CA TRP A 144 -1.80 -15.50 -12.10
C TRP A 144 -2.89 -16.42 -11.53
N TYR A 145 -4.15 -16.25 -11.97
CA TYR A 145 -5.23 -17.17 -11.63
C TYR A 145 -4.98 -18.56 -12.23
N GLY A 146 -5.33 -19.60 -11.48
CA GLY A 146 -5.11 -21.01 -11.80
C GLY A 146 -3.67 -21.48 -11.61
N ARG A 147 -2.80 -20.67 -10.99
CA ARG A 147 -1.37 -21.00 -10.79
C ARG A 147 -1.01 -21.37 -9.35
N GLY A 148 -2.00 -21.65 -8.51
CA GLY A 148 -1.79 -22.00 -7.09
C GLY A 148 -1.52 -20.78 -6.21
N THR A 149 -2.01 -19.60 -6.61
CA THR A 149 -1.83 -18.36 -5.85
C THR A 149 -3.08 -18.08 -5.01
N PRO A 150 -3.03 -17.17 -4.03
CA PRO A 150 -4.24 -16.82 -3.26
C PRO A 150 -5.40 -16.29 -4.09
N LEU A 151 -5.16 -15.78 -5.31
CA LEU A 151 -6.21 -15.39 -6.25
C LEU A 151 -7.19 -16.54 -6.55
N ASP A 152 -6.72 -17.78 -6.48
CA ASP A 152 -7.54 -18.98 -6.74
C ASP A 152 -8.57 -19.23 -5.64
N ARG A 153 -8.35 -18.64 -4.45
CA ARG A 153 -9.31 -18.65 -3.34
C ARG A 153 -10.19 -17.40 -3.33
N ILE A 154 -9.65 -16.27 -3.77
CA ILE A 154 -10.36 -14.98 -3.81
C ILE A 154 -11.42 -14.97 -4.93
N PHE A 155 -11.09 -15.55 -6.09
CA PHE A 155 -11.93 -15.46 -7.28
C PHE A 155 -12.41 -16.82 -7.77
N THR A 156 -13.62 -16.83 -8.36
CA THR A 156 -14.22 -18.04 -8.94
C THR A 156 -13.78 -18.31 -10.37
N SER A 157 -13.14 -17.34 -11.04
CA SER A 157 -12.64 -17.48 -12.41
C SER A 157 -11.60 -16.41 -12.73
N THR A 158 -10.82 -16.64 -13.79
CA THR A 158 -9.92 -15.64 -14.37
C THR A 158 -10.64 -14.36 -14.72
N GLU A 159 -11.89 -14.45 -15.23
CA GLU A 159 -12.68 -13.29 -15.58
C GLU A 159 -13.10 -12.49 -14.34
N ALA A 160 -13.52 -13.16 -13.26
CA ALA A 160 -13.82 -12.50 -12.00
C ALA A 160 -12.60 -11.74 -11.45
N ALA A 161 -11.40 -12.33 -11.54
CA ALA A 161 -10.15 -11.66 -11.19
C ALA A 161 -9.86 -10.47 -12.13
N ARG A 162 -10.05 -10.63 -13.44
CA ARG A 162 -9.84 -9.59 -14.45
C ARG A 162 -10.71 -8.37 -14.16
N GLN A 163 -11.96 -8.57 -13.77
CA GLN A 163 -12.90 -7.52 -13.37
C GLN A 163 -12.46 -6.71 -12.15
N GLN A 164 -11.43 -7.13 -11.40
CA GLN A 164 -10.85 -6.35 -10.30
C GLN A 164 -9.54 -5.63 -10.66
N THR A 165 -9.01 -5.82 -11.86
CA THR A 165 -7.79 -5.15 -12.33
C THR A 165 -8.03 -3.66 -12.57
N ALA A 166 -6.99 -2.83 -12.38
CA ALA A 166 -7.10 -1.38 -12.51
C ALA A 166 -7.53 -0.92 -13.92
N THR A 167 -7.13 -1.64 -14.96
CA THR A 167 -7.36 -1.27 -16.37
C THR A 167 -8.83 -1.24 -16.76
N LEU A 168 -9.68 -2.07 -16.13
CA LEU A 168 -11.12 -2.11 -16.43
C LEU A 168 -11.96 -1.05 -15.71
N HIS A 169 -11.35 -0.29 -14.82
CA HIS A 169 -12.03 0.77 -14.05
C HIS A 169 -11.57 2.16 -14.48
N LEU A 170 -10.79 2.24 -15.55
CA LEU A 170 -10.50 3.49 -16.25
C LEU A 170 -11.70 3.84 -17.13
N HIS A 171 -12.45 4.87 -16.74
CA HIS A 171 -13.46 5.46 -17.60
C HIS A 171 -12.78 6.43 -18.60
N PRO A 172 -13.10 6.39 -19.90
CA PRO A 172 -12.55 7.31 -20.90
C PRO A 172 -12.89 8.79 -20.63
#